data_AF-A0A9W4T642-F1
#
_entry.id   AF-A0A9W4T642-F1
#
_cell.length_a   1.000
_cell.length_b   1.000
_cell.length_c   1.000
_cell.angle_alpha   90.00
_cell.angle_beta   90.00
_cell.angle_gamma   90.00
#
_symmetry.space_group_name_H-M   'P 1'
#
loop_
_entity.id
_entity.type
_entity.pdbx_description
1 polymer ?
#
loop_
_entity_poly.entity_id
_entity_poly.type
_entity_poly.pdbx_seq_one_letter_code
_entity_poly.pdbx_strand_id
1 'polypeptide(L)'
;MSASSTTTQSKPPLRSERNLCWKLRDEYFECLEKITPLINNNTSSGGDIKLIVDPILVQDNDEIQKLVKKFNCWKKKEEYEKACITSWVEYFNTRRQLELKQRAENIKETGKI
;
A
#
# COMPACT_ATOMS: atom_id res chain seq x y z
N MET A 1 -2.99 -32.26 5.39
CA MET A 1 -2.67 -31.04 6.17
C MET A 1 -3.54 -29.94 5.62
N SER A 2 -4.61 -29.59 6.33
CA SER A 2 -5.64 -28.66 5.83
C SER A 2 -5.73 -27.48 6.80
N ALA A 3 -5.28 -26.30 6.38
CA ALA A 3 -5.55 -25.05 7.08
C ALA A 3 -6.64 -24.33 6.29
N SER A 4 -7.87 -24.46 6.77
CA SER A 4 -9.07 -23.89 6.18
C SER A 4 -9.20 -22.43 6.61
N SER A 5 -9.13 -21.52 5.64
CA SER A 5 -9.32 -20.09 5.81
C SER A 5 -10.81 -19.76 5.83
N THR A 6 -11.42 -19.61 7.00
CA THR A 6 -12.74 -18.98 7.14
C THR A 6 -12.87 -18.17 8.43
N THR A 7 -12.84 -16.85 8.23
CA THR A 7 -13.50 -15.77 8.96
C THR A 7 -14.45 -16.21 10.08
N THR A 8 -14.01 -16.07 11.33
CA THR A 8 -14.91 -15.90 12.50
C THR A 8 -14.31 -14.84 13.41
N GLN A 9 -14.92 -13.66 13.38
CA GLN A 9 -14.41 -12.37 13.84
C GLN A 9 -14.38 -12.19 15.38
N SER A 10 -14.16 -13.25 16.15
CA SER A 10 -14.23 -13.20 17.63
C SER A 10 -12.95 -13.58 18.36
N LYS A 11 -11.96 -14.17 17.69
CA LYS A 11 -10.69 -14.55 18.32
C LYS A 11 -9.53 -13.79 17.66
N PRO A 12 -8.59 -13.23 18.45
CA PRO A 12 -7.38 -12.65 17.90
C PRO A 12 -6.62 -13.64 17.02
N PRO A 13 -6.06 -13.20 15.87
CA PRO A 13 -5.33 -14.08 14.97
C PRO A 13 -4.09 -14.65 15.65
N LEU A 14 -3.69 -15.86 15.27
CA LEU A 14 -2.48 -16.52 15.76
C LEU A 14 -1.22 -15.73 15.36
N ARG A 15 -0.13 -15.91 16.11
CA ARG A 15 1.15 -15.25 15.82
C ARG A 15 1.64 -15.52 14.39
N SER A 16 1.50 -16.76 13.92
CA SER A 16 1.88 -17.16 12.56
C SER A 16 1.06 -16.43 11.49
N GLU A 17 -0.25 -16.28 11.71
CA GLU A 17 -1.16 -15.57 10.81
C GLU A 17 -0.82 -14.06 10.77
N ARG A 18 -0.53 -13.46 11.93
CA ARG A 18 -0.05 -12.06 11.99
C ARG A 18 1.24 -11.87 11.22
N ASN A 19 2.21 -12.77 11.38
CA ASN A 19 3.49 -12.70 10.66
C ASN A 19 3.28 -12.81 9.14
N LEU A 20 2.40 -13.70 8.69
CA LEU A 20 2.06 -13.84 7.28
C LEU A 20 1.40 -12.57 6.74
N CYS A 21 0.43 -12.02 7.47
CA CYS A 21 -0.23 -10.77 7.12
C CYS A 21 0.78 -9.61 6.98
N TRP A 22 1.69 -9.42 7.94
CA TRP A 22 2.71 -8.37 7.87
C TRP A 22 3.68 -8.58 6.70
N LYS A 23 4.09 -9.82 6.44
CA LYS A 23 4.95 -10.14 5.30
C LYS A 23 4.28 -9.75 3.97
N LEU A 24 3.04 -10.17 3.76
CA LEU A 24 2.33 -9.88 2.51
C LEU A 24 1.98 -8.40 2.37
N ARG A 25 1.67 -7.72 3.48
CA ARG A 25 1.55 -6.25 3.54
C ARG A 25 2.81 -5.57 3.03
N ASP A 26 3.97 -5.95 3.57
CA ASP A 26 5.24 -5.33 3.23
C ASP A 26 5.61 -5.60 1.76
N GLU A 27 5.39 -6.82 1.27
CA GLU A 27 5.61 -7.18 -0.13
C GLU A 27 4.72 -6.36 -1.10
N TYR A 28 3.46 -6.12 -0.72
CA TYR A 28 2.54 -5.28 -1.49
C TYR A 28 3.00 -3.81 -1.51
N PHE A 29 3.32 -3.26 -0.35
CA PHE A 29 3.77 -1.87 -0.20
C PHE A 29 5.11 -1.60 -0.90
N GLU A 30 6.04 -2.53 -0.85
CA GLU A 30 7.30 -2.46 -1.60
C GLU A 30 7.04 -2.46 -3.12
N CYS A 31 6.04 -3.22 -3.58
CA CYS A 31 5.66 -3.21 -5.00
C CYS A 31 5.15 -1.84 -5.45
N LEU A 32 4.32 -1.19 -4.62
CA LEU A 32 3.82 0.17 -4.88
C LEU A 32 4.96 1.20 -4.91
N GLU A 33 5.94 1.07 -4.01
CA GLU A 33 7.12 1.93 -3.99
C GLU A 33 7.99 1.78 -5.25
N LYS A 34 8.12 0.56 -5.77
CA LYS A 34 8.87 0.28 -7.01
C LYS A 34 8.27 0.94 -8.24
N ILE A 35 6.94 1.03 -8.33
CA ILE A 35 6.26 1.65 -9.47
C ILE A 35 6.08 3.17 -9.32
N THR A 36 6.25 3.70 -8.11
CA THR A 36 6.09 5.13 -7.81
C THR A 36 6.88 6.05 -8.77
N PRO A 37 8.18 5.79 -9.09
CA PRO A 37 8.93 6.65 -10.01
C PRO A 37 8.40 6.65 -11.45
N LEU A 38 7.60 5.64 -11.84
CA LEU A 38 7.11 5.51 -13.21
C LEU A 38 5.92 6.42 -13.51
N ILE A 39 5.21 6.86 -12.47
CA ILE A 39 4.05 7.77 -12.60
C ILE A 39 4.50 9.21 -12.85
N ASN A 40 5.68 9.60 -12.35
CA ASN A 40 6.13 10.99 -12.31
C ASN A 40 6.83 11.49 -13.60
N ASN A 41 6.77 10.74 -14.71
CA ASN A 41 7.48 11.12 -15.95
C ASN A 41 6.70 12.08 -16.85
N ASN A 42 5.53 12.56 -16.43
CA ASN A 42 4.73 13.55 -17.17
C ASN A 42 4.59 14.91 -16.45
N THR A 43 5.12 15.08 -15.23
CA THR A 43 5.16 16.37 -14.54
C THR A 43 6.44 17.12 -14.88
N SER A 44 6.46 17.70 -16.07
CA SER A 44 7.44 18.72 -16.48
C SER A 44 7.15 20.06 -15.79
N SER A 45 7.22 20.08 -14.46
CA SER A 45 7.22 21.29 -13.64
C SER A 45 8.04 20.99 -12.40
N GLY A 46 9.23 21.57 -12.31
CA GLY A 46 10.12 21.33 -11.17
C GLY A 46 9.44 21.66 -9.84
N GLY A 47 9.50 20.74 -8.88
CA GLY A 47 9.25 21.08 -7.47
C GLY A 47 8.58 20.03 -6.57
N ASP A 48 7.99 18.95 -7.09
CA ASP A 48 6.98 18.24 -6.30
C ASP A 48 7.44 16.89 -5.72
N ILE A 49 7.35 16.81 -4.40
CA ILE A 49 7.65 15.66 -3.54
C ILE A 49 7.10 14.33 -4.08
N LYS A 50 7.99 13.33 -4.16
CA LYS A 50 7.75 11.91 -4.48
C LYS A 50 6.49 11.36 -3.79
N LEU A 51 5.34 11.45 -4.45
CA LEU A 51 4.08 10.90 -3.94
C LEU A 51 4.08 9.39 -4.17
N ILE A 52 4.29 8.61 -3.12
CA ILE A 52 4.22 7.15 -3.15
C ILE A 52 2.77 6.74 -3.46
N VAL A 53 2.59 5.77 -4.34
CA VAL A 53 1.26 5.24 -4.68
C VAL A 53 0.61 4.66 -3.42
N ASP A 54 -0.53 5.22 -3.03
CA ASP A 54 -1.35 4.67 -1.95
C ASP A 54 -2.37 3.65 -2.51
N PRO A 55 -2.79 2.64 -1.71
CA PRO A 55 -3.74 1.61 -2.14
C PRO A 55 -5.14 2.11 -2.55
N ILE A 56 -5.55 3.29 -2.08
CA ILE A 56 -6.84 3.93 -2.32
C ILE A 56 -6.83 4.60 -3.70
N LEU A 57 -5.76 5.34 -4.04
CA LEU A 57 -5.56 6.02 -5.33
C LEU A 57 -5.50 5.06 -6.52
N VAL A 58 -5.19 3.78 -6.29
CA VAL A 58 -5.20 2.74 -7.34
C VAL A 58 -6.59 2.57 -7.96
N GLN A 59 -7.67 2.82 -7.22
CA GLN A 59 -9.02 2.54 -7.73
C GLN A 59 -9.48 3.58 -8.76
N ASP A 60 -9.04 4.83 -8.63
CA ASP A 60 -9.60 5.96 -9.39
C ASP A 60 -8.75 6.40 -10.60
N ASN A 61 -7.56 5.81 -10.79
CA ASN A 61 -6.64 6.20 -11.85
C ASN A 61 -6.27 5.03 -12.77
N ASP A 62 -6.72 5.07 -14.03
CA ASP A 62 -6.48 4.02 -15.04
C ASP A 62 -4.99 3.79 -15.36
N GLU A 63 -4.17 4.83 -15.35
CA GLU A 63 -2.72 4.70 -15.58
C GLU A 63 -2.04 3.96 -14.42
N ILE A 64 -2.42 4.30 -13.18
CA ILE A 64 -1.95 3.59 -11.98
C ILE A 64 -2.46 2.15 -12.00
N GLN A 65 -3.72 1.90 -12.38
CA GLN A 65 -4.23 0.53 -12.53
C GLN A 65 -3.44 -0.29 -13.54
N LYS A 66 -3.11 0.30 -14.69
CA LYS A 66 -2.28 -0.36 -15.72
C LYS A 66 -0.90 -0.69 -15.18
N LEU A 67 -0.26 0.21 -14.43
CA LEU A 67 1.04 -0.05 -13.80
C LEU A 67 0.95 -1.14 -12.73
N VAL A 68 -0.03 -1.07 -11.84
CA VAL A 68 -0.29 -2.08 -10.80
C VAL A 68 -0.54 -3.46 -11.43
N LYS A 69 -1.27 -3.52 -12.54
CA LYS A 69 -1.45 -4.75 -13.34
C LYS A 69 -0.15 -5.22 -13.97
N LYS A 70 0.58 -4.33 -14.66
CA LYS A 70 1.85 -4.61 -15.35
C LYS A 70 2.92 -5.17 -14.43
N PHE A 71 3.05 -4.64 -13.21
CA PHE A 71 4.02 -5.08 -12.21
C PHE A 71 3.47 -6.16 -11.26
N ASN A 72 2.28 -6.70 -11.53
CA ASN A 72 1.62 -7.72 -10.70
C ASN A 72 1.40 -7.31 -9.23
N CYS A 73 1.42 -6.02 -8.89
CA CYS A 73 1.16 -5.55 -7.53
C CYS A 73 -0.29 -5.86 -7.09
N TRP A 74 -1.22 -6.07 -8.03
CA TRP A 74 -2.58 -6.51 -7.74
C TRP A 74 -2.66 -7.91 -7.12
N LYS A 75 -1.79 -8.85 -7.51
CA LYS A 75 -1.76 -10.20 -6.92
C LYS A 75 -1.31 -10.13 -5.47
N LYS A 76 -0.27 -9.34 -5.21
CA LYS A 76 0.22 -9.09 -3.85
C LYS A 76 -0.84 -8.41 -2.98
N LYS A 77 -1.61 -7.48 -3.55
CA LYS A 77 -2.77 -6.86 -2.88
C LYS A 77 -3.79 -7.93 -2.47
N GLU A 78 -4.17 -8.80 -3.40
CA GLU A 78 -5.15 -9.86 -3.15
C GLU A 78 -4.66 -10.83 -2.05
N GLU A 79 -3.40 -11.25 -2.10
CA GLU A 79 -2.80 -12.12 -1.08
C GLU A 79 -2.75 -11.44 0.30
N TYR A 80 -2.38 -10.16 0.33
CA TYR A 80 -2.38 -9.34 1.54
C TYR A 80 -3.78 -9.20 2.14
N GLU A 81 -4.79 -8.85 1.34
CA GLU A 81 -6.18 -8.67 1.79
C GLU A 81 -6.80 -9.99 2.27
N LYS A 82 -6.43 -11.13 1.67
CA LYS A 82 -6.88 -12.46 2.10
C LYS A 82 -6.21 -12.94 3.38
N ALA A 83 -4.94 -12.62 3.59
CA ALA A 83 -4.19 -13.07 4.76
C ALA A 83 -4.43 -12.21 6.01
N CYS A 84 -4.87 -10.97 5.83
CA CYS A 84 -5.11 -10.03 6.91
C CYS A 84 -6.59 -9.95 7.30
N ILE A 85 -6.86 -9.61 8.56
CA ILE A 85 -8.21 -9.26 8.99
C ILE A 85 -8.58 -7.90 8.41
N THR A 86 -9.83 -7.71 8.00
CA THR A 86 -10.33 -6.49 7.34
C THR A 86 -9.96 -5.21 8.11
N SER A 87 -10.14 -5.19 9.43
CA SER A 87 -9.79 -4.01 10.26
C SER A 87 -8.30 -3.69 10.25
N TRP A 88 -7.44 -4.69 10.06
CA TRP A 88 -6.00 -4.48 9.93
C TRP A 88 -5.65 -3.93 8.56
N VAL A 89 -6.28 -4.43 7.50
CA VAL A 89 -6.11 -3.92 6.15
C VAL A 89 -6.49 -2.44 6.10
N GLU A 90 -7.66 -2.10 6.63
CA GLU A 90 -8.14 -0.71 6.74
C GLU A 90 -7.16 0.17 7.51
N TYR A 91 -6.72 -0.30 8.70
CA TYR A 91 -5.76 0.42 9.52
C TYR A 91 -4.43 0.66 8.78
N PHE A 92 -3.83 -0.37 8.20
CA PHE A 92 -2.53 -0.25 7.52
C PHE A 92 -2.60 0.65 6.29
N ASN A 93 -3.68 0.54 5.49
CA ASN A 93 -3.87 1.37 4.31
C ASN A 93 -4.03 2.85 4.71
N THR A 94 -4.86 3.12 5.72
CA THR A 94 -5.06 4.47 6.26
C THR A 94 -3.77 5.03 6.85
N ARG A 95 -3.06 4.23 7.65
CA ARG A 95 -1.80 4.61 8.29
C ARG A 95 -0.75 5.00 7.25
N ARG A 96 -0.60 4.20 6.20
CA ARG A 96 0.31 4.50 5.09
C ARG A 96 -0.04 5.83 4.44
N GLN A 97 -1.31 6.09 4.14
CA GLN A 97 -1.73 7.38 3.57
C GLN A 97 -1.36 8.57 4.47
N LEU A 98 -1.61 8.46 5.77
CA LEU A 98 -1.30 9.53 6.73
C LEU A 98 0.21 9.80 6.80
N GLU A 99 1.03 8.75 6.80
CA GLU A 99 2.50 8.89 6.81
C GLU A 99 3.03 9.56 5.54
N LEU A 100 2.44 9.24 4.38
CA LEU A 100 2.77 9.90 3.11
C LEU A 100 2.40 11.38 3.12
N LYS A 101 1.18 11.71 3.58
CA LYS A 101 0.72 13.10 3.74
C LYS A 101 1.64 13.86 4.69
N GLN A 102 1.92 13.31 5.87
CA GLN A 102 2.80 13.94 6.86
C GLN A 102 4.21 14.14 6.31
N ARG A 103 4.76 13.17 5.58
CA ARG A 103 6.07 13.30 4.93
C ARG A 103 6.07 14.44 3.91
N ALA A 104 5.01 14.57 3.11
CA ALA A 104 4.90 15.65 2.15
C ALA A 104 4.81 17.02 2.84
N GLU A 105 4.02 17.16 3.91
CA GLU A 105 3.95 18.39 4.70
C GLU A 105 5.28 18.75 5.35
N ASN A 106 5.98 17.77 5.94
CA ASN A 106 7.29 17.99 6.56
C ASN A 106 8.32 18.49 5.53
N ILE A 107 8.32 17.97 4.30
CA ILE A 107 9.27 18.42 3.27
C ILE A 107 8.98 19.87 2.86
N LYS A 108 7.70 20.25 2.71
CA LYS A 108 7.30 21.64 2.41
C LYS A 108 7.80 22.61 3.49
N GLU A 109 7.70 22.23 4.75
CA GLU A 109 8.17 23.06 5.87
C GLU A 109 9.70 23.21 5.86
N THR A 110 10.44 22.13 5.60
CA THR A 110 11.92 22.17 5.54
C THR A 110 12.48 22.92 4.33
N GLY A 111 11.70 23.09 3.26
CA GLY A 111 12.10 23.82 2.05
C GLY A 111 11.82 25.32 2.09
N LYS A 112 11.32 25.86 3.21
CA LYS A 112 10.89 27.26 3.36
C LYS A 112 11.95 28.18 4.02
N ILE A 113 13.24 27.81 3.97
CA ILE A 113 14.35 28.60 4.53
C ILE A 113 15.09 29.33 3.42
#